data_AF-A0A0C9T2F9-F1
#
_entry.id   AF-A0A0C9T2F9-F1
#
_cell.length_a   1.000
_cell.length_b   1.000
_cell.length_c   1.000
_cell.angle_alpha   90.00
_cell.angle_beta   90.00
_cell.angle_gamma   90.00
#
_symmetry.space_group_name_H-M   'P 1'
#
loop_
_entity.id
_entity.type
_entity.pdbx_description
1 polymer ?
#
loop_
_entity_poly.entity_id
_entity_poly.type
_entity_poly.pdbx_seq_one_letter_code
_entity_poly.pdbx_strand_id
1 'polypeptide(L)'
;MDLPNDATTRCGHRVLNVLFLFAIGVPTTQRLREITAAKNEDQWQDFKSTLLFRLGNVNVVGSLILASTAAFLTTQPGTSMADWSRPLPYLTLIAAVCLAGNGVGCGTFLLLILTDAQAESLRQLSHHPRELTLALTLIALPTILIGTAGIAIAIALLGGADW
;
A
#
# COMPACT_ATOMS: atom_id res chain seq x y z
N MET A 1 41.69 -6.87 0.70
CA MET A 1 40.94 -6.11 1.72
C MET A 1 39.51 -6.12 1.23
N ASP A 2 38.78 -7.14 1.65
CA ASP A 2 37.55 -7.63 1.02
C ASP A 2 36.29 -7.01 1.64
N LEU A 3 35.45 -6.48 0.74
CA LEU A 3 33.99 -6.34 0.74
C LEU A 3 33.24 -5.91 2.02
N PRO A 4 32.63 -4.71 1.97
CA PRO A 4 31.32 -4.46 2.57
C PRO A 4 30.29 -4.03 1.50
N ASN A 5 30.26 -4.68 0.33
CA ASN A 5 29.30 -4.35 -0.74
C ASN A 5 28.15 -5.36 -0.88
N ASP A 6 28.18 -6.48 -0.16
CA ASP A 6 27.28 -7.61 -0.38
C ASP A 6 25.99 -7.51 0.49
N ALA A 7 26.09 -6.97 1.71
CA ALA A 7 24.92 -6.83 2.60
C ALA A 7 23.95 -5.71 2.15
N THR A 8 24.48 -4.59 1.66
CA THR A 8 23.71 -3.46 1.14
C THR A 8 23.01 -3.79 -0.17
N THR A 9 23.66 -4.53 -1.07
CA THR A 9 23.05 -5.02 -2.31
C THR A 9 21.99 -6.10 -2.04
N ARG A 10 22.21 -7.02 -1.09
CA ARG A 10 21.19 -8.01 -0.66
C ARG A 10 19.97 -7.36 0.00
N CYS A 11 20.18 -6.37 0.86
CA CYS A 11 19.10 -5.64 1.53
C CYS A 11 18.27 -4.86 0.50
N GLY A 12 18.94 -4.15 -0.42
CA GLY A 12 18.29 -3.46 -1.54
C GLY A 12 17.46 -4.41 -2.39
N HIS A 13 17.98 -5.60 -2.72
CA HIS A 13 17.27 -6.62 -3.49
C HIS A 13 16.03 -7.16 -2.76
N ARG A 14 16.10 -7.38 -1.44
CA ARG A 14 14.97 -7.85 -0.64
C ARG A 14 13.87 -6.80 -0.52
N VAL A 15 14.24 -5.54 -0.27
CA VAL A 15 13.28 -4.42 -0.23
C VAL A 15 12.62 -4.25 -1.60
N LEU A 16 13.38 -4.35 -2.70
CA LEU A 16 12.85 -4.34 -4.06
C LEU A 16 11.88 -5.51 -4.30
N ASN A 17 12.21 -6.73 -3.87
CA ASN A 17 11.30 -7.88 -4.02
C ASN A 17 10.00 -7.70 -3.24
N VAL A 18 10.05 -7.19 -2.02
CA VAL A 18 8.85 -6.90 -1.21
C VAL A 18 8.03 -5.80 -1.85
N LEU A 19 8.66 -4.73 -2.33
CA LEU A 19 8.02 -3.65 -3.08
C LEU A 19 7.39 -4.15 -4.39
N PHE A 20 8.07 -5.02 -5.14
CA PHE A 20 7.52 -5.66 -6.33
C PHE A 20 6.33 -6.54 -6.01
N LEU A 21 6.38 -7.29 -4.90
CA LEU A 21 5.26 -8.12 -4.43
C LEU A 21 4.04 -7.27 -4.06
N PHE A 22 4.25 -6.19 -3.31
CA PHE A 22 3.18 -5.31 -2.85
C PHE A 22 2.65 -4.35 -3.93
N ALA A 23 3.51 -3.84 -4.81
CA ALA A 23 3.14 -2.90 -5.87
C ALA A 23 2.60 -3.59 -7.13
N ILE A 24 3.22 -4.70 -7.55
CA ILE A 24 3.06 -5.26 -8.90
C ILE A 24 2.61 -6.73 -8.87
N GLY A 25 2.98 -7.52 -7.85
CA GLY A 25 2.72 -8.96 -7.81
C GLY A 25 3.46 -9.77 -8.89
N VAL A 26 4.47 -9.17 -9.53
CA VAL A 26 5.33 -9.79 -10.55
C VAL A 26 6.78 -9.54 -10.17
N PRO A 27 7.71 -10.53 -10.25
CA PRO A 27 8.89 -10.53 -9.40
C PRO A 27 10.11 -9.77 -9.94
N THR A 28 10.07 -9.13 -11.13
CA THR A 28 11.32 -8.69 -11.77
C THR A 28 11.20 -7.46 -12.66
N THR A 29 12.21 -6.59 -12.56
CA THR A 29 12.47 -5.44 -13.45
C THR A 29 12.55 -5.82 -14.94
N GLN A 30 12.97 -7.05 -15.23
CA GLN A 30 13.02 -7.61 -16.58
C GLN A 30 11.62 -7.79 -17.18
N ARG A 31 10.65 -8.28 -16.38
CA ARG A 31 9.25 -8.39 -16.82
C ARG A 31 8.62 -7.01 -17.04
N LEU A 32 8.94 -6.05 -16.18
CA LEU A 32 8.49 -4.67 -16.37
C LEU A 32 8.98 -4.10 -17.72
N ARG A 33 10.24 -4.35 -18.07
CA ARG A 33 10.84 -3.91 -19.33
C ARG A 33 10.20 -4.57 -20.56
N GLU A 34 9.86 -5.85 -20.46
CA GLU A 34 9.12 -6.59 -21.50
C GLU A 34 7.71 -6.02 -21.70
N ILE A 35 6.99 -5.71 -20.62
CA ILE A 35 5.63 -5.17 -20.66
C ILE A 35 5.62 -3.74 -21.25
N THR A 36 6.61 -2.91 -20.92
CA THR A 36 6.73 -1.52 -21.41
C THR A 36 7.30 -1.39 -22.82
N ALA A 37 7.60 -2.51 -23.51
CA ALA A 37 8.16 -2.45 -24.86
C ALA A 37 7.10 -1.96 -25.85
N ALA A 38 7.48 -1.09 -26.80
CA ALA A 38 6.57 -0.49 -27.78
C ALA A 38 5.80 -1.49 -28.69
N LYS A 39 6.19 -2.77 -28.69
CA LYS A 39 5.47 -3.86 -29.40
C LYS A 39 4.38 -4.54 -28.56
N ASN A 40 4.28 -4.21 -27.27
CA ASN A 40 3.46 -4.92 -26.28
C ASN A 40 2.42 -4.00 -25.62
N GLU A 41 1.81 -3.09 -26.38
CA GLU A 41 0.79 -2.15 -25.87
C GLU A 41 -0.36 -2.89 -25.15
N ASP A 42 -0.82 -4.02 -25.68
CA ASP A 42 -1.86 -4.82 -25.04
C ASP A 42 -1.44 -5.34 -23.65
N GLN A 43 -0.16 -5.73 -23.47
CA GLN A 43 0.36 -6.16 -22.17
C GLN A 43 0.50 -4.99 -21.20
N TRP A 44 0.84 -3.80 -21.70
CA TRP A 44 0.87 -2.59 -20.89
C TRP A 44 -0.53 -2.24 -20.38
N GLN A 45 -1.54 -2.27 -21.25
CA GLN A 45 -2.92 -2.01 -20.86
C GLN A 45 -3.45 -3.03 -19.84
N ASP A 46 -3.14 -4.32 -20.02
CA ASP A 46 -3.53 -5.37 -19.07
C ASP A 46 -2.83 -5.20 -17.71
N PHE A 47 -1.53 -4.87 -17.72
CA PHE A 47 -0.78 -4.54 -16.51
C PHE A 47 -1.36 -3.33 -15.77
N LYS A 48 -1.61 -2.24 -16.50
CA LYS A 48 -2.18 -1.00 -15.96
C LYS A 48 -3.59 -1.24 -15.41
N SER A 49 -4.43 -1.99 -16.13
CA SER A 49 -5.76 -2.39 -15.69
C SER A 49 -5.71 -3.20 -14.38
N THR A 50 -4.80 -4.18 -14.30
CA THR A 50 -4.58 -4.98 -13.08
C THR A 50 -4.16 -4.11 -11.90
N LEU A 51 -3.28 -3.13 -12.13
CA LEU A 51 -2.76 -2.27 -11.07
C LEU A 51 -3.82 -1.26 -10.59
N LEU A 52 -4.59 -0.68 -11.53
CA LEU A 52 -5.76 0.14 -11.21
C LEU A 52 -6.82 -0.65 -10.43
N PHE A 53 -7.11 -1.89 -10.83
CA PHE A 53 -8.08 -2.75 -10.14
C PHE A 53 -7.65 -3.06 -8.70
N ARG A 54 -6.38 -3.43 -8.49
CA ARG A 54 -5.84 -3.69 -7.14
C ARG A 54 -5.90 -2.44 -6.27
N LEU A 55 -5.46 -1.31 -6.81
CA LEU A 55 -5.45 -0.05 -6.08
C LEU A 55 -6.87 0.41 -5.73
N GLY A 56 -7.82 0.23 -6.65
CA GLY A 56 -9.25 0.46 -6.41
C GLY A 56 -9.77 -0.40 -5.26
N ASN A 57 -9.47 -1.70 -5.25
CA ASN A 57 -9.89 -2.60 -4.16
C ASN A 57 -9.29 -2.19 -2.81
N VAL A 58 -7.99 -1.85 -2.77
CA VAL A 58 -7.34 -1.35 -1.54
C VAL A 58 -8.00 -0.05 -1.07
N ASN A 59 -8.36 0.84 -1.99
CA ASN A 59 -9.02 2.10 -1.66
C ASN A 59 -10.43 1.89 -1.07
N VAL A 60 -11.20 0.94 -1.62
CA VAL A 60 -12.51 0.55 -1.09
C VAL A 60 -12.38 -0.02 0.31
N VAL A 61 -11.44 -0.96 0.53
CA VAL A 61 -11.18 -1.55 1.85
C VAL A 61 -10.73 -0.49 2.85
N GLY A 62 -9.82 0.40 2.43
CA GLY A 62 -9.36 1.52 3.26
C GLY A 62 -10.50 2.47 3.66
N SER A 63 -11.42 2.75 2.75
CA SER A 63 -12.60 3.60 3.01
C SER A 63 -13.57 2.93 3.99
N LEU A 64 -13.77 1.62 3.88
CA LEU A 64 -14.57 0.83 4.83
C LEU A 64 -13.95 0.85 6.24
N ILE A 65 -12.64 0.64 6.33
CA ILE A 65 -11.88 0.74 7.58
C ILE A 65 -12.05 2.14 8.17
N LEU A 66 -11.84 3.18 7.37
CA LEU A 66 -11.94 4.57 7.81
C LEU A 66 -13.33 4.88 8.37
N ALA A 67 -14.38 4.55 7.62
CA ALA A 67 -15.77 4.82 7.99
C ALA A 67 -16.19 4.06 9.26
N SER A 68 -15.87 2.77 9.34
CA SER A 68 -16.20 1.94 10.52
C SER A 68 -15.45 2.40 11.76
N THR A 69 -14.15 2.70 11.65
CA THR A 69 -13.33 3.17 12.76
C THR A 69 -13.80 4.54 13.25
N ALA A 70 -14.16 5.45 12.34
CA ALA A 70 -14.76 6.74 12.68
C ALA A 70 -16.10 6.58 13.43
N ALA A 71 -16.92 5.60 13.03
CA ALA A 71 -18.15 5.28 13.75
C ALA A 71 -17.85 4.78 15.18
N PHE A 72 -16.88 3.89 15.37
CA PHE A 72 -16.47 3.44 16.71
C PHE A 72 -15.95 4.58 17.59
N LEU A 73 -15.20 5.53 17.03
CA LEU A 73 -14.68 6.68 17.77
C LEU A 73 -15.75 7.71 18.16
N THR A 74 -16.85 7.80 17.39
CA THR A 74 -17.92 8.78 17.60
C THR A 74 -19.12 8.22 18.34
N THR A 75 -19.18 6.90 18.55
CA THR A 75 -20.27 6.23 19.28
C THR A 75 -19.80 5.81 20.67
N GLN A 76 -20.61 6.12 21.68
CA GLN A 76 -20.33 5.66 23.04
C GLN A 76 -20.52 4.14 23.12
N PRO A 77 -19.60 3.39 23.77
CA PRO A 77 -19.79 1.97 24.01
C PRO A 77 -21.05 1.75 24.85
N GLY A 78 -22.06 1.14 24.25
CA GLY A 78 -23.36 0.90 24.89
C GLY A 78 -23.43 -0.41 25.69
N THR A 79 -22.38 -1.24 25.65
CA THR A 79 -22.36 -2.57 26.28
C THR A 79 -21.04 -2.81 27.03
N SER A 80 -21.08 -3.63 28.09
CA SER A 80 -19.87 -4.00 28.85
C SER A 80 -18.99 -5.05 28.17
N MET A 81 -19.38 -5.53 26.97
CA MET A 81 -18.65 -6.57 26.25
C MET A 81 -17.40 -6.04 25.55
N ALA A 82 -17.36 -4.74 25.25
CA ALA A 82 -16.21 -4.13 24.62
C ALA A 82 -16.11 -2.64 24.95
N ASP A 83 -15.01 -2.26 25.59
CA ASP A 83 -14.72 -0.89 25.99
C ASP A 83 -13.62 -0.29 25.11
N TRP A 84 -14.04 0.28 23.97
CA TRP A 84 -13.15 1.03 23.06
C TRP A 84 -12.79 2.43 23.56
N SER A 85 -13.28 2.84 24.74
CA SER A 85 -12.88 4.11 25.37
C SER A 85 -11.60 3.98 26.20
N ARG A 86 -11.10 2.75 26.40
CA ARG A 86 -9.81 2.52 27.05
C ARG A 86 -8.67 3.16 26.26
N PRO A 87 -7.58 3.59 26.94
CA PRO A 87 -6.48 4.30 26.28
C PRO A 87 -5.86 3.54 25.11
N LEU A 88 -5.69 2.22 25.26
CA LEU A 88 -5.09 1.37 24.23
C LEU A 88 -5.96 1.29 22.96
N PRO A 89 -7.22 0.81 23.00
CA PRO A 89 -8.07 0.76 21.80
C PRO A 89 -8.36 2.14 21.23
N TYR A 90 -8.54 3.17 22.07
CA TYR A 90 -8.83 4.51 21.60
C TYR A 90 -7.69 5.09 20.74
N LEU A 91 -6.45 4.97 21.22
CA LEU A 91 -5.27 5.45 20.48
C LEU A 91 -5.01 4.64 19.20
N THR A 92 -5.20 3.32 19.24
CA THR A 92 -4.99 2.48 18.05
C THR A 92 -6.08 2.69 17.00
N LEU A 93 -7.32 2.98 17.39
CA LEU A 93 -8.40 3.37 16.46
C LEU A 93 -8.12 4.73 15.82
N ILE A 94 -7.64 5.73 16.58
CA ILE A 94 -7.22 7.03 16.01
C ILE A 94 -6.08 6.83 15.01
N ALA A 95 -5.07 6.05 15.38
CA ALA A 95 -3.98 5.72 14.46
C ALA A 95 -4.52 5.04 13.19
N ALA A 96 -5.41 4.07 13.32
CA ALA A 96 -6.04 3.40 12.19
C ALA A 96 -6.78 4.37 11.26
N VAL A 97 -7.56 5.32 11.81
CA VAL A 97 -8.23 6.37 11.02
C VAL A 97 -7.21 7.21 10.26
N CYS A 98 -6.15 7.67 10.91
CA CYS A 98 -5.13 8.49 10.26
C CYS A 98 -4.40 7.72 9.15
N LEU A 99 -4.00 6.47 9.41
CA LEU A 99 -3.33 5.64 8.41
C LEU A 99 -4.26 5.30 7.25
N ALA A 100 -5.52 4.95 7.53
CA ALA A 100 -6.50 4.64 6.49
C ALA A 100 -6.84 5.88 5.65
N GLY A 101 -7.02 7.05 6.26
CA GLY A 101 -7.28 8.30 5.55
C GLY A 101 -6.13 8.69 4.62
N ASN A 102 -4.87 8.59 5.09
CA ASN A 102 -3.71 8.83 4.23
C ASN A 102 -3.58 7.75 3.14
N GLY A 103 -3.82 6.48 3.46
CA GLY A 103 -3.80 5.39 2.48
C GLY A 103 -4.83 5.58 1.36
N VAL A 104 -6.05 5.99 1.71
CA VAL A 104 -7.12 6.28 0.75
C VAL A 104 -6.80 7.51 -0.09
N GLY A 105 -6.30 8.59 0.53
CA GLY A 105 -5.89 9.80 -0.17
C GLY A 105 -4.76 9.53 -1.18
N CYS A 106 -3.69 8.87 -0.72
CA CYS A 106 -2.58 8.45 -1.58
C CYS A 106 -3.04 7.51 -2.70
N GLY A 107 -3.88 6.52 -2.37
CA GLY A 107 -4.40 5.56 -3.36
C GLY A 107 -5.25 6.24 -4.43
N THR A 108 -6.11 7.17 -4.04
CA THR A 108 -6.93 7.95 -4.99
C THR A 108 -6.07 8.81 -5.90
N PHE A 109 -5.04 9.49 -5.36
CA PHE A 109 -4.09 10.27 -6.15
C PHE A 109 -3.32 9.40 -7.15
N LEU A 110 -2.86 8.23 -6.71
CA LEU A 110 -2.19 7.25 -7.56
C LEU A 110 -3.11 6.72 -8.68
N LEU A 111 -4.39 6.47 -8.41
CA LEU A 111 -5.37 6.08 -9.44
C LEU A 111 -5.48 7.15 -10.54
N LEU A 112 -5.51 8.43 -10.16
CA LEU A 112 -5.58 9.54 -11.12
C LEU A 112 -4.32 9.61 -11.99
N ILE A 113 -3.13 9.57 -11.37
CA ILE A 113 -1.86 9.60 -12.11
C ILE A 113 -1.72 8.38 -13.00
N LEU A 114 -2.02 7.19 -12.48
CA LEU A 114 -1.83 5.95 -13.22
C LEU A 114 -2.78 5.85 -14.42
N THR A 115 -3.98 6.43 -14.32
CA THR A 115 -4.93 6.50 -15.43
C THR A 115 -4.37 7.27 -16.61
N ASP A 116 -3.56 8.31 -16.37
CA ASP A 116 -2.89 9.09 -17.43
C ASP A 116 -1.48 8.56 -17.78
N ALA A 117 -0.92 7.68 -16.94
CA ALA A 117 0.44 7.17 -17.13
C ALA A 117 0.61 6.44 -18.47
N GLN A 118 1.66 6.82 -19.19
CA GLN A 118 2.09 6.23 -20.46
C GLN A 118 3.18 5.18 -20.24
N ALA A 119 3.23 4.17 -21.11
CA ALA A 119 4.27 3.13 -21.09
C ALA A 119 5.69 3.75 -21.20
N GLU A 120 5.83 4.82 -21.99
CA GLU A 120 7.10 5.50 -22.22
C GLU A 120 7.64 6.17 -20.94
N SER A 121 6.76 6.75 -20.11
CA SER A 121 7.18 7.32 -18.82
C SER A 121 7.77 6.24 -17.92
N LEU A 122 7.11 5.09 -17.81
CA LEU A 122 7.62 3.98 -17.00
C LEU A 122 8.92 3.39 -17.58
N ARG A 123 9.04 3.37 -18.90
CA ARG A 123 10.25 2.94 -19.61
C ARG A 123 11.44 3.86 -19.33
N GLN A 124 11.24 5.18 -19.34
CA GLN A 124 12.27 6.16 -18.97
C GLN A 124 12.70 6.01 -17.50
N LEU A 125 11.74 5.79 -16.60
CA LEU A 125 12.03 5.49 -15.19
C LEU A 125 12.81 4.18 -15.02
N SER A 126 12.59 3.17 -15.88
CA SER A 126 13.30 1.88 -15.79
C SER A 126 14.81 2.01 -15.98
N HIS A 127 15.29 3.08 -16.63
CA HIS A 127 16.70 3.38 -16.80
C HIS A 127 17.35 3.98 -15.54
N HIS A 128 16.56 4.48 -14.59
CA HIS A 128 17.01 5.12 -13.36
C HIS A 128 16.59 4.30 -12.13
N PRO A 129 17.46 3.44 -11.55
CA PRO A 129 17.06 2.49 -10.52
C PRO A 129 16.54 3.15 -9.23
N ARG A 130 17.00 4.37 -8.91
CA ARG A 130 16.50 5.14 -7.76
C ARG A 130 15.08 5.66 -7.97
N GLU A 131 14.80 6.22 -9.14
CA GLU A 131 13.47 6.75 -9.48
C GLU A 131 12.46 5.63 -9.60
N LEU A 132 12.85 4.50 -10.22
CA LEU A 132 12.03 3.30 -10.28
C LEU A 132 11.66 2.80 -8.88
N THR A 133 12.63 2.75 -7.96
CA THR A 133 12.38 2.35 -6.57
C THR A 133 11.40 3.30 -5.89
N LEU A 134 11.51 4.60 -6.15
CA LEU A 134 10.63 5.62 -5.58
C LEU A 134 9.21 5.49 -6.13
N ALA A 135 9.04 5.30 -7.44
CA ALA A 135 7.73 5.06 -8.07
C ALA A 135 7.07 3.78 -7.55
N LEU A 136 7.83 2.68 -7.43
CA LEU A 136 7.34 1.43 -6.84
C LEU A 136 6.94 1.60 -5.38
N THR A 137 7.73 2.36 -4.61
CA THR A 137 7.41 2.68 -3.22
C THR A 137 6.13 3.49 -3.13
N LEU A 138 5.94 4.47 -4.02
CA LEU A 138 4.72 5.27 -4.06
C LEU A 138 3.50 4.40 -4.36
N ILE A 139 3.60 3.47 -5.31
CA ILE A 139 2.53 2.52 -5.64
C ILE A 139 2.23 1.55 -4.48
N ALA A 140 3.25 1.07 -3.77
CA ALA A 140 3.08 0.16 -2.64
C ALA A 140 2.58 0.87 -1.36
N LEU A 141 2.83 2.17 -1.23
CA LEU A 141 2.51 2.98 -0.05
C LEU A 141 1.06 2.86 0.42
N PRO A 142 0.02 3.05 -0.43
CA PRO A 142 -1.37 2.91 0.00
C PRO A 142 -1.65 1.51 0.57
N THR A 143 -1.15 0.46 -0.05
CA THR A 143 -1.34 -0.92 0.45
C THR A 143 -0.69 -1.14 1.81
N ILE A 144 0.51 -0.59 2.04
CA ILE A 144 1.20 -0.67 3.33
C ILE A 144 0.43 0.10 4.41
N LEU A 145 -0.05 1.31 4.09
CA LEU A 145 -0.83 2.14 5.01
C LEU A 145 -2.16 1.48 5.39
N ILE A 146 -2.90 0.92 4.42
CA ILE A 146 -4.16 0.21 4.70
C ILE A 146 -3.89 -1.09 5.48
N GLY A 147 -2.84 -1.84 5.13
CA GLY A 147 -2.47 -3.07 5.85
C GLY A 147 -2.11 -2.80 7.31
N THR A 148 -1.32 -1.76 7.57
CA THR A 148 -0.95 -1.35 8.94
C THR A 148 -2.14 -0.79 9.71
N ALA A 149 -3.07 -0.07 9.06
CA ALA A 149 -4.34 0.32 9.67
C ALA A 149 -5.18 -0.90 10.10
N GLY A 150 -5.24 -1.94 9.27
CA GLY A 150 -5.93 -3.19 9.62
C GLY A 150 -5.33 -3.89 10.85
N ILE A 151 -4.00 -3.91 10.97
CA ILE A 151 -3.32 -4.45 12.16
C ILE A 151 -3.64 -3.61 13.40
N ALA A 152 -3.64 -2.28 13.28
CA ALA A 152 -3.98 -1.38 14.39
C ALA A 152 -5.42 -1.62 14.90
N ILE A 153 -6.37 -1.85 14.00
CA ILE A 153 -7.75 -2.22 14.36
C ILE A 153 -7.79 -3.57 15.07
N ALA A 154 -7.08 -4.59 14.57
CA ALA A 154 -7.04 -5.89 15.22
C ALA A 154 -6.53 -5.78 16.66
N ILE A 155 -5.49 -4.97 16.90
CA ILE A 155 -4.98 -4.68 18.25
C ILE A 155 -6.03 -3.93 19.08
N ALA A 156 -6.74 -2.96 18.50
CA ALA A 156 -7.81 -2.25 19.19
C ALA A 156 -8.92 -3.19 19.67
N LEU A 157 -9.36 -4.10 18.80
CA LEU A 157 -10.42 -5.06 19.12
C LEU A 157 -9.99 -6.04 20.20
N LEU A 158 -8.74 -6.52 20.18
CA LEU A 158 -8.19 -7.40 21.22
C LEU A 158 -7.99 -6.68 22.56
N GLY A 159 -7.59 -5.42 22.53
CA GLY A 159 -7.35 -4.61 23.74
C GLY A 159 -8.61 -4.04 24.38
N GLY A 160 -9.69 -3.90 23.61
CA GLY A 160 -11.00 -3.47 24.09
C GLY A 160 -11.93 -4.62 24.49
N ALA A 161 -11.56 -5.87 24.19
CA ALA A 161 -12.32 -7.04 24.60
C ALA A 161 -12.17 -7.27 26.11
N ASP A 162 -13.29 -7.22 26.82
CA ASP A 162 -13.39 -7.58 28.22
C ASP A 162 -13.78 -9.05 28.34
N TRP A 163 -12.81 -9.91 28.66
CA TRP A 163 -13.03 -11.31 29.04
C TRP A 163 -13.36 -11.43 30.52
#